data_AF-A0AAD7GA44-F1
#
_entry.id   AF-A0AAD7GA44-F1
#
_cell.length_a   1.000
_cell.length_b   1.000
_cell.length_c   1.000
_cell.angle_alpha   90.00
_cell.angle_beta   90.00
_cell.angle_gamma   90.00
#
_symmetry.space_group_name_H-M   'P 1'
#
loop_
_entity.id
_entity.type
_entity.pdbx_description
1 polymer ?
#
loop_
_entity_poly.entity_id
_entity_poly.type
_entity_poly.pdbx_seq_one_letter_code
_entity_poly.pdbx_strand_id
1 'polypeptide(L)'
;MSFSEAGLPALLSREAGPATPHHKLLINVFLVLQILGLIGSVALVLTTTLSSRSARNSTWQNFFTSWIISTVSYSLLLFAGQVNQREPAFGVCLAQAGLIYGIPSLTAATTFGLIGQIWFNVQALLAHKIKHERLMTAGLLILPYVILFLMVIASWVVGIRNPDLVVIIGSGMYCHIGPSGTLGKVSAALVALTLLPTLALEIMICISLRRNWTTFRRMKNSLSIIVRVMIFTLFGILAIGLSGIFVFSESHGAALNIVFATMPVVAVIVFATQKDIILVWMFWKKRPEPEGKMLSSRSSNSSAPV
;
A
#
# COMPACT_ATOMS: atom_id res chain seq x y z
N MET A 1 -17.79 47.12 -36.93
CA MET A 1 -17.63 47.19 -35.47
C MET A 1 -16.96 45.91 -35.02
N SER A 2 -15.65 45.96 -34.85
CA SER A 2 -14.80 44.81 -34.52
C SER A 2 -14.58 44.81 -33.01
N PHE A 3 -15.00 43.77 -32.31
CA PHE A 3 -14.70 43.58 -30.89
C PHE A 3 -13.41 42.76 -30.75
N SER A 4 -12.47 43.32 -29.99
CA SER A 4 -11.09 42.86 -29.82
C SER A 4 -11.00 41.63 -28.91
N GLU A 5 -10.40 40.54 -29.42
CA GLU A 5 -10.08 39.26 -28.73
C GLU A 5 -8.85 39.34 -27.78
N ALA A 6 -8.56 40.49 -27.18
CA ALA A 6 -7.29 40.68 -26.45
C ALA A 6 -7.37 40.47 -24.92
N GLY A 7 -8.49 39.99 -24.36
CA GLY A 7 -8.72 40.03 -22.90
C GLY A 7 -8.55 38.73 -22.12
N LEU A 8 -8.52 37.56 -22.77
CA LEU A 8 -8.65 36.26 -22.09
C LEU A 8 -7.33 35.54 -21.69
N PRO A 9 -6.15 35.80 -22.30
CA PRO A 9 -4.90 35.14 -21.84
C PRO A 9 -4.31 35.77 -20.57
N ALA A 10 -4.67 37.01 -20.23
CA ALA A 10 -4.04 37.75 -19.15
C ALA A 10 -4.49 37.30 -17.74
N LEU A 11 -5.68 36.70 -17.60
CA LEU A 11 -6.19 36.24 -16.30
C LEU A 11 -5.67 34.84 -15.89
N LEU A 12 -5.14 34.05 -16.82
CA LEU A 12 -4.44 32.80 -16.53
C LEU A 12 -2.98 33.02 -16.10
N SER A 13 -2.48 34.24 -16.23
CA SER A 13 -1.13 34.65 -15.79
C SER A 13 -1.13 35.28 -14.39
N ARG A 14 -2.20 35.11 -13.60
CA ARG A 14 -2.21 35.60 -12.20
C ARG A 14 -1.09 34.88 -11.45
N GLU A 15 -0.06 35.68 -11.16
CA GLU A 15 1.21 35.28 -10.57
C GLU A 15 1.05 34.26 -9.43
N ALA A 16 1.42 33.00 -9.70
CA ALA A 16 1.83 32.12 -8.63
C ALA A 16 3.19 32.63 -8.14
N GLY A 17 3.16 33.45 -7.10
CA GLY A 17 4.36 33.92 -6.42
C GLY A 17 5.24 32.76 -5.92
N PRO A 18 6.47 33.05 -5.46
CA PRO A 18 7.40 32.03 -4.99
C PRO A 18 6.72 31.12 -3.97
N ALA A 19 6.82 29.80 -4.17
CA ALA A 19 6.22 28.80 -3.29
C ALA A 19 6.56 29.11 -1.83
N THR A 20 5.53 29.28 -1.01
CA THR A 20 5.70 29.63 0.41
C THR A 20 6.54 28.56 1.11
N PRO A 21 7.34 28.93 2.13
CA PRO A 21 8.19 27.97 2.86
C PRO A 21 7.41 26.74 3.38
N HIS A 22 6.15 26.95 3.78
CA HIS A 22 5.24 25.88 4.22
C HIS A 22 4.93 24.86 3.12
N HIS A 23 4.78 25.29 1.87
CA HIS A 23 4.48 24.38 0.75
C HIS A 23 5.65 23.43 0.45
N LYS A 24 6.88 23.97 0.43
CA LYS A 24 8.10 23.17 0.23
C LYS A 24 8.31 22.16 1.36
N LEU A 25 8.01 22.54 2.60
CA LEU A 25 8.08 21.63 3.74
C LEU A 25 7.12 20.45 3.58
N LEU A 26 5.88 20.69 3.16
CA LEU A 26 4.90 19.62 2.96
C LEU A 26 5.33 18.63 1.86
N ILE A 27 5.86 19.13 0.73
CA ILE A 27 6.41 18.28 -0.33
C ILE A 27 7.58 17.43 0.19
N ASN A 28 8.49 18.02 0.98
CA ASN A 28 9.60 17.28 1.55
C ASN A 28 9.12 16.18 2.52
N VAL A 29 8.16 16.49 3.39
CA VAL A 29 7.58 15.49 4.31
C VAL A 29 6.91 14.37 3.53
N PHE A 30 6.15 14.71 2.49
CA PHE A 30 5.53 13.73 1.60
C PHE A 30 6.58 12.78 1.00
N LEU A 31 7.65 13.33 0.40
CA LEU A 31 8.70 12.54 -0.23
C LEU A 31 9.48 11.68 0.77
N VAL A 32 9.80 12.21 1.95
CA VAL A 32 10.47 11.43 3.01
C VAL A 32 9.61 10.23 3.40
N LEU A 33 8.30 10.41 3.59
CA LEU A 33 7.39 9.32 3.91
C LEU A 33 7.35 8.26 2.79
N GLN A 34 7.29 8.69 1.51
CA GLN A 34 7.31 7.76 0.37
C GLN A 34 8.62 6.96 0.31
N ILE A 35 9.77 7.61 0.50
CA ILE A 35 11.08 6.95 0.48
C ILE A 35 11.25 5.98 1.66
N LEU A 36 10.81 6.36 2.86
CA LEU A 36 10.80 5.45 4.01
C LEU A 36 9.92 4.22 3.74
N GLY A 37 8.74 4.45 3.17
CA GLY A 37 7.84 3.38 2.72
C GLY A 37 8.47 2.47 1.69
N LEU A 38 9.18 3.03 0.70
CA LEU A 38 9.87 2.30 -0.36
C LEU A 38 10.99 1.42 0.21
N ILE A 39 11.92 2.03 0.96
CA ILE A 39 13.07 1.32 1.55
C ILE A 39 12.57 0.20 2.46
N GLY A 40 11.60 0.50 3.32
CA GLY A 40 11.01 -0.48 4.22
C GLY A 40 10.32 -1.64 3.50
N SER A 41 9.55 -1.35 2.45
CA SER A 41 8.84 -2.38 1.68
C SER A 41 9.80 -3.27 0.89
N VAL A 42 10.84 -2.68 0.28
CA VAL A 42 11.91 -3.42 -0.40
C VAL A 42 12.66 -4.31 0.59
N ALA A 43 13.06 -3.77 1.74
CA ALA A 43 13.74 -4.55 2.77
C ALA A 43 12.89 -5.75 3.24
N LEU A 44 11.57 -5.56 3.41
CA LEU A 44 10.64 -6.62 3.79
C LEU A 44 10.51 -7.71 2.73
N VAL A 45 10.36 -7.33 1.45
CA VAL A 45 10.31 -8.30 0.33
C VAL A 45 11.63 -9.07 0.26
N LEU A 46 12.77 -8.38 0.23
CA LEU A 46 14.09 -9.02 0.17
C LEU A 46 14.35 -9.94 1.36
N THR A 47 14.00 -9.50 2.58
CA THR A 47 14.20 -10.32 3.78
C THR A 47 13.40 -11.62 3.70
N THR A 48 12.15 -11.55 3.26
CA THR A 48 11.24 -12.70 3.24
C THR A 48 11.44 -13.62 2.04
N THR A 49 12.03 -13.14 0.94
CA THR A 49 12.41 -13.97 -0.22
C THR A 49 13.76 -14.66 0.00
N LEU A 50 14.73 -13.97 0.59
CA LEU A 50 16.09 -14.49 0.79
C LEU A 50 16.22 -15.35 2.06
N SER A 51 15.38 -15.12 3.08
CA SER A 51 15.44 -15.86 4.33
C SER A 51 14.38 -16.96 4.39
N SER A 52 14.83 -18.22 4.43
CA SER A 52 13.96 -19.37 4.69
C SER A 52 13.29 -19.33 6.07
N ARG A 53 13.79 -18.48 7.00
CA ARG A 53 13.23 -18.34 8.36
C ARG A 53 11.93 -17.54 8.42
N SER A 54 11.67 -16.72 7.41
CA SER A 54 10.51 -15.84 7.33
C SER A 54 9.80 -16.01 5.98
N ALA A 55 9.72 -17.25 5.48
CA ALA A 55 9.01 -17.54 4.25
C ALA A 55 7.54 -17.12 4.41
N ARG A 56 7.11 -16.19 3.57
CA ARG A 56 5.74 -15.69 3.51
C ARG A 56 5.03 -16.23 2.28
N ASN A 57 3.70 -16.27 2.35
CA ASN A 57 2.83 -16.62 1.24
C ASN A 57 2.88 -15.54 0.14
N SER A 58 2.64 -15.96 -1.10
CA SER A 58 2.74 -15.10 -2.28
C SER A 58 1.85 -13.86 -2.20
N THR A 59 0.69 -13.93 -1.53
CA THR A 59 -0.21 -12.78 -1.36
C THR A 59 0.36 -11.69 -0.45
N TRP A 60 1.16 -12.07 0.55
CA TRP A 60 1.88 -11.10 1.39
C TRP A 60 2.98 -10.39 0.61
N GLN A 61 3.73 -11.14 -0.21
CA GLN A 61 4.71 -10.53 -1.12
C GLN A 61 4.02 -9.59 -2.10
N ASN A 62 2.88 -10.01 -2.65
CA ASN A 62 2.07 -9.20 -3.57
C ASN A 62 1.64 -7.86 -2.97
N PHE A 63 1.23 -7.88 -1.70
CA PHE A 63 0.87 -6.67 -0.95
C PHE A 63 2.07 -5.72 -0.81
N PHE A 64 3.26 -6.20 -0.43
CA PHE A 64 4.42 -5.29 -0.35
C PHE A 64 4.93 -4.84 -1.71
N THR A 65 4.82 -5.67 -2.76
CA THR A 65 5.12 -5.27 -4.13
C THR A 65 4.21 -4.12 -4.59
N SER A 66 2.92 -4.13 -4.25
CA SER A 66 2.04 -3.00 -4.59
C SER A 66 2.44 -1.71 -3.87
N TRP A 67 2.91 -1.77 -2.62
CA TRP A 67 3.45 -0.60 -1.91
C TRP A 67 4.76 -0.08 -2.50
N ILE A 68 5.62 -0.96 -3.02
CA ILE A 68 6.82 -0.55 -3.77
C ILE A 68 6.39 0.21 -5.04
N ILE A 69 5.46 -0.33 -5.82
CA ILE A 69 4.95 0.33 -7.03
C ILE A 69 4.31 1.67 -6.69
N SER A 70 3.51 1.72 -5.61
CA SER A 70 2.90 2.94 -5.09
C SER A 70 3.94 4.02 -4.78
N THR A 71 4.90 3.71 -3.90
CA THR A 71 5.92 4.65 -3.44
C THR A 71 6.83 5.13 -4.57
N VAL A 72 7.18 4.25 -5.52
CA VAL A 72 7.93 4.63 -6.73
C VAL A 72 7.11 5.59 -7.60
N SER A 73 5.83 5.29 -7.84
CA SER A 73 4.94 6.12 -8.66
C SER A 73 4.81 7.54 -8.11
N TYR A 74 4.57 7.66 -6.79
CA TYR A 74 4.49 8.96 -6.13
C TYR A 74 5.85 9.70 -6.06
N SER A 75 6.97 9.00 -6.21
CA SER A 75 8.33 9.58 -6.17
C SER A 75 8.95 9.82 -7.55
N LEU A 76 8.23 9.64 -8.65
CA LEU A 76 8.79 9.79 -10.00
C LEU A 76 9.41 11.17 -10.27
N LEU A 77 8.77 12.25 -9.80
CA LEU A 77 9.33 13.61 -9.91
C LEU A 77 10.64 13.75 -9.13
N LEU A 78 10.80 13.05 -8.01
CA LEU A 78 12.04 13.00 -7.25
C LEU A 78 13.14 12.28 -8.04
N PHE A 79 12.84 11.11 -8.59
CA PHE A 79 13.81 10.36 -9.38
C PHE A 79 14.20 11.05 -10.69
N ALA A 80 13.29 11.83 -11.28
CA ALA A 80 13.58 12.65 -12.45
C ALA A 80 14.35 13.95 -12.13
N GLY A 81 14.50 14.32 -10.86
CA GLY A 81 15.12 15.59 -10.46
C GLY A 81 14.23 16.81 -10.73
N GLN A 82 12.91 16.63 -10.85
CA GLN A 82 11.94 17.66 -11.29
C GLN A 82 10.98 18.12 -10.18
N VAL A 83 11.24 17.79 -8.91
CA VAL A 83 10.35 18.10 -7.76
C VAL A 83 10.00 19.59 -7.64
N ASN A 84 10.96 20.48 -7.91
CA ASN A 84 10.78 21.93 -7.78
C ASN A 84 10.50 22.63 -9.12
N GLN A 85 10.34 21.86 -10.20
CA GLN A 85 10.04 22.44 -11.51
C GLN A 85 8.55 22.75 -11.59
N ARG A 86 8.23 23.99 -11.99
CA ARG A 86 6.84 24.42 -12.18
C ARG A 86 6.17 23.67 -13.34
N GLU A 87 6.97 23.30 -14.34
CA GLU A 87 6.57 22.57 -15.54
C GLU A 87 7.52 21.37 -15.71
N PRO A 88 7.21 20.21 -15.12
CA PRO A 88 8.00 19.00 -15.32
C PRO A 88 7.89 18.52 -16.76
N ALA A 89 8.84 17.67 -17.19
CA ALA A 89 8.77 17.06 -18.51
C ALA A 89 7.46 16.27 -18.67
N PHE A 90 6.74 16.54 -19.75
CA PHE A 90 5.41 15.96 -20.02
C PHE A 90 5.38 14.43 -19.82
N GLY A 91 6.39 13.72 -20.33
CA GLY A 91 6.46 12.25 -20.20
C GLY A 91 6.54 11.76 -18.75
N VAL A 92 7.32 12.43 -17.89
CA VAL A 92 7.41 12.08 -16.45
C VAL A 92 6.08 12.36 -15.76
N CYS A 93 5.48 13.52 -16.07
CA CYS A 93 4.23 13.94 -15.46
C CYS A 93 3.05 13.05 -15.86
N LEU A 94 2.97 12.68 -17.15
CA LEU A 94 1.98 11.74 -17.68
C LEU A 94 2.17 10.33 -17.10
N ALA A 95 3.41 9.85 -17.02
CA ALA A 95 3.72 8.55 -16.41
C ALA A 95 3.26 8.50 -14.95
N GLN A 96 3.63 9.52 -14.17
CA GLN A 96 3.22 9.64 -12.78
C GLN A 96 1.70 9.72 -12.62
N ALA A 97 1.04 10.60 -13.37
CA ALA A 97 -0.40 10.76 -13.26
C ALA A 97 -1.15 9.47 -13.61
N GLY A 98 -0.72 8.76 -14.67
CA GLY A 98 -1.34 7.50 -15.07
C GLY A 98 -1.21 6.39 -14.02
N LEU A 99 -0.05 6.30 -13.37
CA LEU A 99 0.17 5.34 -12.29
C LEU A 99 -0.70 5.68 -11.07
N ILE A 100 -0.69 6.94 -10.63
CA ILE A 100 -1.37 7.38 -9.40
C ILE A 100 -2.88 7.10 -9.44
N TYR A 101 -3.54 7.21 -10.59
CA TYR A 101 -4.96 6.84 -10.69
C TYR A 101 -5.23 5.34 -10.48
N GLY A 102 -4.27 4.47 -10.81
CA GLY A 102 -4.40 3.02 -10.62
C GLY A 102 -3.91 2.49 -9.26
N ILE A 103 -3.04 3.23 -8.57
CA ILE A 103 -2.45 2.80 -7.29
C ILE A 103 -3.49 2.49 -6.19
N PRO A 104 -4.53 3.32 -5.95
CA PRO A 104 -5.54 3.02 -4.94
C PRO A 104 -6.23 1.67 -5.20
N SER A 105 -6.62 1.41 -6.45
CA SER A 105 -7.23 0.15 -6.85
C SER A 105 -6.28 -1.04 -6.69
N LEU A 106 -5.00 -0.88 -7.06
CA LEU A 106 -3.97 -1.91 -6.88
C LEU A 106 -3.77 -2.27 -5.41
N THR A 107 -3.59 -1.26 -4.55
CA THR A 107 -3.34 -1.45 -3.12
C THR A 107 -4.56 -2.04 -2.41
N ALA A 108 -5.78 -1.60 -2.76
CA ALA A 108 -7.02 -2.19 -2.26
C ALA A 108 -7.20 -3.65 -2.70
N ALA A 109 -6.98 -3.96 -3.99
CA ALA A 109 -7.11 -5.32 -4.52
C ALA A 109 -6.05 -6.29 -3.96
N THR A 110 -4.81 -5.84 -3.77
CA THR A 110 -3.78 -6.66 -3.11
C THR A 110 -4.05 -6.88 -1.63
N THR A 111 -4.66 -5.91 -0.95
CA THR A 111 -5.15 -6.06 0.44
C THR A 111 -6.26 -7.09 0.53
N PHE A 112 -7.23 -7.03 -0.39
CA PHE A 112 -8.28 -8.05 -0.53
C PHE A 112 -7.68 -9.45 -0.71
N GLY A 113 -6.68 -9.59 -1.60
CA GLY A 113 -6.00 -10.87 -1.81
C GLY A 113 -5.27 -11.40 -0.56
N LEU A 114 -4.63 -10.53 0.21
CA LEU A 114 -4.00 -10.91 1.48
C LEU A 114 -5.04 -11.42 2.49
N ILE A 115 -6.15 -10.69 2.67
CA ILE A 115 -7.22 -11.05 3.61
C ILE A 115 -7.97 -12.30 3.15
N GLY A 116 -8.22 -12.45 1.85
CA GLY A 116 -8.79 -13.66 1.27
C GLY A 116 -7.94 -14.89 1.57
N GLN A 117 -6.62 -14.81 1.41
CA GLN A 117 -5.73 -15.93 1.77
C GLN A 117 -5.74 -16.23 3.27
N ILE A 118 -5.81 -15.20 4.13
CA ILE A 118 -5.96 -15.39 5.58
C ILE A 118 -7.26 -16.13 5.89
N TRP A 119 -8.36 -15.73 5.25
CA TRP A 119 -9.65 -16.42 5.40
C TRP A 119 -9.57 -17.89 4.98
N PHE A 120 -8.96 -18.19 3.83
CA PHE A 120 -8.78 -19.58 3.41
C PHE A 120 -7.93 -20.38 4.38
N ASN A 121 -6.85 -19.79 4.92
CA ASN A 121 -6.04 -20.45 5.94
C ASN A 121 -6.85 -20.73 7.22
N VAL A 122 -7.68 -19.77 7.68
CA VAL A 122 -8.59 -19.94 8.82
C VAL A 122 -9.59 -21.08 8.56
N GLN A 123 -10.18 -21.12 7.38
CA GLN A 123 -11.16 -22.15 7.02
C GLN A 123 -10.51 -23.52 6.81
N ALA A 124 -9.31 -23.60 6.26
CA ALA A 124 -8.55 -24.84 6.15
C ALA A 124 -8.31 -25.47 7.53
N LEU A 125 -7.98 -24.64 8.53
CA LEU A 125 -7.75 -25.06 9.91
C LEU A 125 -9.04 -25.52 10.62
N LEU A 126 -10.19 -24.94 10.28
CA LEU A 126 -11.47 -25.24 10.92
C LEU A 126 -12.26 -26.36 10.22
N ALA A 127 -12.17 -26.48 8.90
CA ALA A 127 -13.07 -27.31 8.08
C ALA A 127 -12.36 -28.43 7.28
N HIS A 128 -11.03 -28.55 7.35
CA HIS A 128 -10.24 -29.62 6.70
C HIS A 128 -10.54 -29.86 5.20
N LYS A 129 -11.01 -28.86 4.45
CA LYS A 129 -11.37 -28.98 3.03
C LYS A 129 -10.86 -27.81 2.22
N ILE A 130 -9.87 -27.98 1.34
CA ILE A 130 -9.66 -27.09 0.17
C ILE A 130 -9.05 -27.85 -1.02
N LYS A 131 -9.79 -27.92 -2.14
CA LYS A 131 -9.29 -28.38 -3.48
C LYS A 131 -9.22 -27.25 -4.53
N HIS A 132 -9.72 -26.05 -4.23
CA HIS A 132 -9.83 -24.91 -5.17
C HIS A 132 -8.82 -23.77 -4.94
N GLU A 133 -7.78 -24.02 -4.15
CA GLU A 133 -6.88 -22.96 -3.66
C GLU A 133 -6.05 -22.30 -4.77
N ARG A 134 -5.45 -23.09 -5.68
CA ARG A 134 -4.42 -22.56 -6.59
C ARG A 134 -4.95 -21.57 -7.63
N LEU A 135 -6.08 -21.88 -8.28
CA LEU A 135 -6.64 -20.99 -9.32
C LEU A 135 -7.15 -19.68 -8.71
N MET A 136 -7.79 -19.76 -7.54
CA MET A 136 -8.28 -18.60 -6.83
C MET A 136 -7.13 -17.73 -6.29
N THR A 137 -6.09 -18.34 -5.72
CA THR A 137 -4.87 -17.62 -5.32
C THR A 137 -4.18 -16.98 -6.52
N ALA A 138 -4.09 -17.66 -7.67
CA ALA A 138 -3.54 -17.07 -8.90
C ALA A 138 -4.35 -15.83 -9.35
N GLY A 139 -5.69 -15.93 -9.34
CA GLY A 139 -6.57 -14.79 -9.62
C GLY A 139 -6.34 -13.61 -8.66
N LEU A 140 -6.24 -13.89 -7.35
CA LEU A 140 -5.95 -12.87 -6.32
C LEU A 140 -4.58 -12.20 -6.49
N LEU A 141 -3.62 -12.87 -7.13
CA LEU A 141 -2.29 -12.32 -7.40
C LEU A 141 -2.24 -11.48 -8.67
N ILE A 142 -2.93 -11.92 -9.74
CA ILE A 142 -2.83 -11.31 -11.08
C ILE A 142 -3.80 -10.15 -11.26
N LEU A 143 -5.04 -10.29 -10.76
CA LEU A 143 -6.11 -9.30 -10.95
C LEU A 143 -5.72 -7.86 -10.56
N PRO A 144 -5.02 -7.60 -9.43
CA PRO A 144 -4.62 -6.25 -9.05
C PRO A 144 -3.77 -5.53 -10.12
N TYR A 145 -2.88 -6.26 -10.79
CA TYR A 145 -2.00 -5.71 -11.82
C TYR A 145 -2.72 -5.49 -13.15
N VAL A 146 -3.69 -6.34 -13.48
CA VAL A 146 -4.56 -6.13 -14.65
C VAL A 146 -5.34 -4.82 -14.46
N ILE A 147 -5.92 -4.61 -13.28
CA ILE A 147 -6.64 -3.36 -12.95
C ILE A 147 -5.71 -2.15 -13.06
N LEU A 148 -4.51 -2.23 -12.48
CA LEU A 148 -3.49 -1.17 -12.60
C LEU A 148 -3.18 -0.85 -14.07
N PHE A 149 -2.88 -1.88 -14.86
CA PHE A 149 -2.49 -1.72 -16.26
C PHE A 149 -3.60 -1.06 -17.09
N LEU A 150 -4.85 -1.49 -16.91
CA LEU A 150 -6.00 -0.87 -17.58
C LEU A 150 -6.17 0.60 -17.19
N MET A 151 -6.00 0.93 -15.91
CA MET A 151 -6.08 2.32 -15.42
C MET A 151 -4.95 3.20 -15.98
N VAL A 152 -3.73 2.67 -16.06
CA VAL A 152 -2.58 3.37 -16.65
C VAL A 152 -2.83 3.66 -18.14
N ILE A 153 -3.26 2.66 -18.91
CA ILE A 153 -3.60 2.84 -20.33
C ILE A 153 -4.69 3.88 -20.50
N ALA A 154 -5.80 3.77 -19.76
CA ALA A 154 -6.91 4.70 -19.86
C ALA A 154 -6.44 6.14 -19.55
N SER A 155 -5.62 6.31 -18.52
CA SER A 155 -5.07 7.61 -18.14
C SER A 155 -4.13 8.17 -19.20
N TRP A 156 -3.24 7.34 -19.77
CA TRP A 156 -2.34 7.76 -20.84
C TRP A 156 -3.07 8.15 -22.11
N VAL A 157 -4.09 7.38 -22.52
CA VAL A 157 -4.90 7.74 -23.69
C VAL A 157 -5.56 9.11 -23.49
N VAL A 158 -6.10 9.38 -22.30
CA VAL A 158 -6.71 10.69 -21.99
C VAL A 158 -5.65 11.81 -21.97
N GLY A 159 -4.50 11.58 -21.34
CA GLY A 159 -3.43 12.57 -21.22
C GLY A 159 -2.71 12.88 -22.53
N ILE A 160 -2.51 11.89 -23.41
CA ILE A 160 -1.90 12.10 -24.74
C ILE A 160 -2.86 12.88 -25.65
N ARG A 161 -4.17 12.61 -25.55
CA ARG A 161 -5.18 13.34 -26.35
C ARG A 161 -5.39 14.77 -25.88
N ASN A 162 -5.03 15.08 -24.63
CA ASN A 162 -5.26 16.39 -24.00
C ASN A 162 -4.02 16.77 -23.16
N PRO A 163 -2.89 17.10 -23.82
CA PRO A 163 -1.63 17.34 -23.11
C PRO A 163 -1.71 18.51 -22.12
N ASP A 164 -2.53 19.52 -22.43
CA ASP A 164 -2.73 20.70 -21.57
C ASP A 164 -3.40 20.38 -20.22
N LEU A 165 -4.01 19.19 -20.10
CA LEU A 165 -4.60 18.72 -18.86
C LEU A 165 -3.59 18.06 -17.91
N VAL A 166 -2.40 17.72 -18.39
CA VAL A 166 -1.37 17.02 -17.61
C VAL A 166 -0.52 18.04 -16.87
N VAL A 167 -0.92 18.38 -15.65
CA VAL A 167 -0.30 19.45 -14.86
C VAL A 167 -0.10 19.03 -13.40
N ILE A 168 0.62 19.85 -12.64
CA ILE A 168 0.67 19.78 -11.19
C ILE A 168 -0.38 20.75 -10.63
N ILE A 169 -1.39 20.28 -9.90
CA ILE A 169 -2.44 21.13 -9.28
C ILE A 169 -2.47 20.93 -7.76
N GLY A 170 -2.82 22.01 -7.06
CA GLY A 170 -3.17 22.01 -5.64
C GLY A 170 -1.96 21.84 -4.73
N SER A 171 -1.60 20.59 -4.45
CA SER A 171 -0.61 20.25 -3.42
C SER A 171 0.85 20.37 -3.86
N GLY A 172 1.13 20.43 -5.16
CA GLY A 172 2.51 20.44 -5.67
C GLY A 172 3.25 19.10 -5.55
N MET A 173 2.61 18.05 -5.02
CA MET A 173 3.29 16.80 -4.66
C MET A 173 3.37 15.79 -5.81
N TYR A 174 2.44 15.81 -6.75
CA TYR A 174 2.40 14.90 -7.89
C TYR A 174 1.56 15.45 -9.06
N CYS A 175 1.77 14.87 -10.24
CA CYS A 175 1.03 15.16 -11.46
C CYS A 175 -0.35 14.49 -11.51
N HIS A 176 -1.31 15.18 -12.14
CA HIS A 176 -2.68 14.69 -12.35
C HIS A 176 -3.17 15.11 -13.75
N ILE A 177 -4.27 14.53 -14.21
CA ILE A 177 -4.84 14.78 -15.54
C ILE A 177 -6.16 15.53 -15.36
N GLY A 178 -6.11 16.86 -15.36
CA GLY A 178 -7.22 17.81 -15.50
C GLY A 178 -8.45 17.60 -14.60
N PRO A 179 -9.50 18.41 -14.78
CA PRO A 179 -10.74 18.31 -14.00
C PRO A 179 -11.67 17.18 -14.48
N SER A 180 -11.20 16.29 -15.36
CA SER A 180 -11.94 15.11 -15.80
C SER A 180 -11.96 14.07 -14.67
N GLY A 181 -12.68 14.38 -13.60
CA GLY A 181 -12.86 13.55 -12.41
C GLY A 181 -13.41 12.14 -12.70
N THR A 182 -13.72 11.81 -13.96
CA THR A 182 -14.05 10.47 -14.44
C THR A 182 -12.99 9.43 -14.05
N LEU A 183 -11.69 9.68 -14.26
CA LEU A 183 -10.63 8.71 -13.90
C LEU A 183 -10.57 8.48 -12.39
N GLY A 184 -10.67 9.57 -11.61
CA GLY A 184 -10.75 9.50 -10.15
C GLY A 184 -12.00 8.75 -9.68
N LYS A 185 -13.17 8.99 -10.29
CA LYS A 185 -14.44 8.30 -9.98
C LYS A 185 -14.36 6.80 -10.29
N VAL A 186 -13.76 6.41 -11.41
CA VAL A 186 -13.55 5.01 -11.76
C VAL A 186 -12.61 4.33 -10.76
N SER A 187 -11.50 4.99 -10.42
CA SER A 187 -10.58 4.51 -9.37
C SER A 187 -11.30 4.32 -8.03
N ALA A 188 -12.07 5.32 -7.58
CA ALA A 188 -12.86 5.24 -6.36
C ALA A 188 -13.90 4.11 -6.39
N ALA A 189 -14.57 3.90 -7.52
CA ALA A 189 -15.53 2.80 -7.68
C ALA A 189 -14.84 1.43 -7.57
N LEU A 190 -13.67 1.26 -8.19
CA LEU A 190 -12.87 0.04 -8.09
C LEU A 190 -12.37 -0.20 -6.66
N VAL A 191 -11.95 0.85 -5.96
CA VAL A 191 -11.60 0.79 -4.54
C VAL A 191 -12.81 0.35 -3.71
N ALA A 192 -13.99 0.93 -3.93
CA ALA A 192 -15.21 0.52 -3.21
C ALA A 192 -15.58 -0.95 -3.48
N LEU A 193 -15.50 -1.38 -4.74
CA LEU A 193 -15.76 -2.77 -5.16
C LEU A 193 -14.83 -3.79 -4.50
N THR A 194 -13.59 -3.40 -4.18
CA THR A 194 -12.61 -4.28 -3.54
C THR A 194 -12.63 -4.15 -2.01
N LEU A 195 -12.91 -2.97 -1.48
CA LEU A 195 -12.96 -2.70 -0.05
C LEU A 195 -14.18 -3.35 0.61
N LEU A 196 -15.37 -3.29 0.00
CA LEU A 196 -16.58 -3.85 0.60
C LEU A 196 -16.46 -5.37 0.88
N PRO A 197 -16.02 -6.22 -0.06
CA PRO A 197 -15.73 -7.63 0.21
C PRO A 197 -14.61 -7.82 1.23
N THR A 198 -13.60 -6.94 1.24
CA THR A 198 -12.51 -6.98 2.22
C THR A 198 -13.04 -6.84 3.64
N LEU A 199 -13.89 -5.84 3.89
CA LEU A 199 -14.51 -5.63 5.21
C LEU A 199 -15.39 -6.81 5.63
N ALA A 200 -16.16 -7.37 4.68
CA ALA A 200 -16.97 -8.54 4.97
C ALA A 200 -16.10 -9.74 5.40
N LEU A 201 -15.00 -10.00 4.70
CA LEU A 201 -14.05 -11.06 5.07
C LEU A 201 -13.40 -10.80 6.42
N GLU A 202 -13.00 -9.57 6.71
CA GLU A 202 -12.44 -9.19 8.01
C GLU A 202 -13.40 -9.44 9.16
N ILE A 203 -14.67 -9.04 9.01
CA ILE A 203 -15.72 -9.30 10.01
C ILE A 203 -15.90 -10.81 10.20
N MET A 204 -15.95 -11.59 9.11
CA MET A 204 -16.06 -13.05 9.19
C MET A 204 -14.84 -13.68 9.88
N ILE A 205 -13.63 -13.23 9.58
CA ILE A 205 -12.40 -13.67 10.26
C ILE A 205 -12.49 -13.35 11.76
N CYS A 206 -12.91 -12.15 12.14
CA CYS A 206 -13.08 -11.76 13.54
C CYS A 206 -14.10 -12.65 14.26
N ILE A 207 -15.24 -12.93 13.63
CA ILE A 207 -16.28 -13.82 14.19
C ILE A 207 -15.71 -15.24 14.37
N SER A 208 -15.06 -15.79 13.34
CA SER A 208 -14.45 -17.13 13.39
C SER A 208 -13.36 -17.24 14.45
N LEU A 209 -12.54 -16.20 14.62
CA LEU A 209 -11.51 -16.12 15.66
C LEU A 209 -12.12 -16.05 17.06
N ARG A 210 -13.16 -15.24 17.26
CA ARG A 210 -13.84 -15.11 18.56
C ARG A 210 -14.52 -16.42 18.95
N ARG A 211 -15.22 -17.06 18.00
CA ARG A 211 -15.93 -18.32 18.23
C ARG A 211 -14.98 -19.47 18.55
N ASN A 212 -13.80 -19.51 17.93
CA ASN A 212 -12.81 -20.59 18.08
C ASN A 212 -11.53 -20.13 18.81
N TRP A 213 -11.67 -19.19 19.75
CA TRP A 213 -10.52 -18.51 20.37
C TRP A 213 -9.51 -19.47 21.02
N THR A 214 -9.98 -20.55 21.64
CA THR A 214 -9.13 -21.56 22.27
C THR A 214 -8.18 -22.24 21.29
N THR A 215 -8.65 -22.54 20.07
CA THR A 215 -7.85 -23.12 18.98
C THR A 215 -6.83 -22.12 18.45
N PHE A 216 -7.25 -20.88 18.21
CA PHE A 216 -6.37 -19.85 17.65
C PHE A 216 -5.33 -19.31 18.64
N ARG A 217 -5.64 -19.28 19.95
CA ARG A 217 -4.70 -18.83 20.98
C ARG A 217 -3.40 -19.63 21.01
N ARG A 218 -3.41 -20.88 20.53
CA ARG A 218 -2.21 -21.72 20.37
C ARG A 218 -1.34 -21.29 19.19
N MET A 219 -1.90 -20.60 18.19
CA MET A 219 -1.21 -20.12 16.97
C MET A 219 -0.87 -18.62 17.05
N LYS A 220 0.04 -18.26 17.96
CA LYS A 220 0.41 -16.85 18.24
C LYS A 220 0.87 -16.07 16.99
N ASN A 221 1.55 -16.71 16.05
CA ASN A 221 2.06 -16.05 14.83
C ASN A 221 0.92 -15.63 13.89
N SER A 222 -0.05 -16.52 13.64
CA SER A 222 -1.19 -16.24 12.76
C SER A 222 -2.09 -15.15 13.32
N LEU A 223 -2.37 -15.19 14.64
CA LEU A 223 -3.13 -14.14 15.32
C LEU A 223 -2.46 -12.77 15.21
N SER A 224 -1.13 -12.70 15.34
CA SER A 224 -0.41 -11.44 15.21
C SER A 224 -0.58 -10.84 13.82
N ILE A 225 -0.48 -11.64 12.77
CA ILE A 225 -0.68 -11.17 11.38
C ILE A 225 -2.11 -10.65 11.19
N ILE A 226 -3.11 -11.37 11.68
CA ILE A 226 -4.52 -10.98 11.52
C ILE A 226 -4.79 -9.64 12.22
N VAL A 227 -4.41 -9.49 13.49
CA VAL A 227 -4.63 -8.25 14.24
C VAL A 227 -3.93 -7.06 13.57
N ARG A 228 -2.72 -7.28 13.06
CA ARG A 228 -1.95 -6.25 12.34
C ARG A 228 -2.63 -5.79 11.05
N VAL A 229 -3.14 -6.74 10.26
CA VAL A 229 -3.90 -6.45 9.04
C VAL A 229 -5.17 -5.66 9.37
N MET A 230 -5.91 -6.06 10.41
CA MET A 230 -7.12 -5.35 10.86
C MET A 230 -6.83 -3.90 11.29
N ILE A 231 -5.72 -3.65 11.97
CA ILE A 231 -5.32 -2.28 12.35
C ILE A 231 -5.01 -1.46 11.10
N PHE A 232 -4.31 -2.06 10.14
CA PHE A 232 -3.96 -1.41 8.88
C PHE A 232 -5.19 -1.05 8.04
N THR A 233 -6.16 -1.96 7.93
CA THR A 233 -7.40 -1.70 7.19
C THR A 233 -8.28 -0.66 7.87
N LEU A 234 -8.41 -0.68 9.20
CA LEU A 234 -9.09 0.38 9.94
C LEU A 234 -8.47 1.76 9.68
N PHE A 235 -7.13 1.84 9.67
CA PHE A 235 -6.43 3.08 9.34
C PHE A 235 -6.71 3.52 7.89
N GLY A 236 -6.77 2.58 6.94
CA GLY A 236 -7.17 2.83 5.56
C GLY A 236 -8.61 3.37 5.42
N ILE A 237 -9.57 2.79 6.14
CA ILE A 237 -10.97 3.26 6.16
C ILE A 237 -11.04 4.69 6.68
N LEU A 238 -10.30 5.00 7.76
CA LEU A 238 -10.26 6.35 8.31
C LEU A 238 -9.71 7.35 7.27
N ALA A 239 -8.64 7.00 6.55
CA ALA A 239 -8.09 7.86 5.51
C ALA A 239 -9.06 8.08 4.33
N ILE A 240 -9.80 7.04 3.91
CA ILE A 240 -10.84 7.16 2.89
C ILE A 240 -12.01 8.02 3.40
N GLY A 241 -12.44 7.82 4.64
CA GLY A 241 -13.49 8.62 5.27
C GLY A 241 -13.12 10.10 5.38
N LEU A 242 -11.89 10.39 5.80
CA LEU A 242 -11.33 11.75 5.78
C LEU A 242 -11.36 12.31 4.35
N SER A 243 -10.91 11.53 3.36
CA SER A 243 -10.93 11.97 1.96
C SER A 243 -12.33 12.34 1.49
N GLY A 244 -13.35 11.57 1.87
CA GLY A 244 -14.75 11.91 1.60
C GLY A 244 -15.17 13.24 2.21
N ILE A 245 -14.82 13.52 3.47
CA ILE A 245 -15.13 14.78 4.16
C ILE A 245 -14.46 15.97 3.48
N PHE A 246 -13.18 15.82 3.12
CA PHE A 246 -12.39 16.87 2.50
C PHE A 246 -12.77 17.16 1.04
N VAL A 247 -13.38 16.20 0.31
CA VAL A 247 -13.99 16.48 -1.01
C VAL A 247 -15.11 17.51 -0.90
N PHE A 248 -15.77 17.61 0.25
CA PHE A 248 -16.83 18.60 0.51
C PHE A 248 -16.31 19.87 1.21
N SER A 249 -15.00 19.99 1.48
CA SER A 249 -14.40 21.15 2.14
C SER A 249 -13.42 21.86 1.21
N GLU A 250 -13.56 23.17 1.03
CA GLU A 250 -12.88 23.96 -0.03
C GLU A 250 -11.36 24.12 0.11
N SER A 251 -10.70 23.48 1.08
CA SER A 251 -9.25 23.54 1.21
C SER A 251 -8.71 22.28 1.89
N HIS A 252 -7.40 22.00 1.75
CA HIS A 252 -6.62 20.93 2.43
C HIS A 252 -6.29 19.64 1.65
N GLY A 253 -6.23 19.65 0.30
CA GLY A 253 -5.73 18.51 -0.47
C GLY A 253 -4.31 18.03 -0.10
N ALA A 254 -3.44 18.93 0.35
CA ALA A 254 -2.08 18.57 0.78
C ALA A 254 -2.07 17.72 2.07
N ALA A 255 -2.95 17.99 3.03
CA ALA A 255 -3.00 17.24 4.30
C ALA A 255 -3.40 15.78 4.06
N LEU A 256 -4.39 15.55 3.19
CA LEU A 256 -4.77 14.21 2.77
C LEU A 256 -3.63 13.45 2.10
N ASN A 257 -2.87 14.13 1.23
CA ASN A 257 -1.74 13.51 0.55
C ASN A 257 -0.65 13.06 1.54
N ILE A 258 -0.43 13.83 2.61
CA ILE A 258 0.44 13.40 3.72
C ILE A 258 -0.14 12.17 4.42
N VAL A 259 -1.43 12.15 4.75
CA VAL A 259 -2.08 10.98 5.38
C VAL A 259 -1.90 9.74 4.50
N PHE A 260 -2.13 9.84 3.19
CA PHE A 260 -1.88 8.73 2.28
C PHE A 260 -0.41 8.32 2.21
N ALA A 261 0.53 9.27 2.25
CA ALA A 261 1.96 8.96 2.28
C ALA A 261 2.39 8.23 3.57
N THR A 262 1.65 8.34 4.67
CA THR A 262 1.93 7.55 5.88
C THR A 262 1.54 6.08 5.74
N MET A 263 0.63 5.71 4.83
CA MET A 263 0.15 4.33 4.66
C MET A 263 1.28 3.31 4.46
N PRO A 264 2.19 3.48 3.48
CA PRO A 264 3.29 2.51 3.30
C PRO A 264 4.21 2.45 4.52
N VAL A 265 4.44 3.56 5.22
CA VAL A 265 5.27 3.59 6.43
C VAL A 265 4.60 2.81 7.57
N VAL A 266 3.31 3.02 7.78
CA VAL A 266 2.52 2.27 8.77
C VAL A 266 2.51 0.80 8.42
N ALA A 267 2.31 0.43 7.16
CA ALA A 267 2.39 -0.96 6.70
C ALA A 267 3.76 -1.57 7.06
N VAL A 268 4.86 -0.89 6.72
CA VAL A 268 6.21 -1.37 7.05
C VAL A 268 6.37 -1.56 8.56
N ILE A 269 6.02 -0.58 9.38
CA ILE A 269 6.15 -0.68 10.85
C ILE A 269 5.33 -1.84 11.41
N VAL A 270 4.08 -1.95 10.95
CA VAL A 270 3.14 -2.97 11.40
C VAL A 270 3.62 -4.37 11.03
N PHE A 271 4.24 -4.58 9.86
CA PHE A 271 4.68 -5.92 9.46
C PHE A 271 6.13 -6.22 9.84
N ALA A 272 7.05 -5.24 9.85
CA ALA A 272 8.44 -5.43 10.25
C ALA A 272 8.60 -5.81 11.72
N THR A 273 7.64 -5.43 12.57
CA THR A 273 7.66 -5.77 14.01
C THR A 273 7.29 -7.22 14.32
N GLN A 274 7.20 -8.09 13.31
CA GLN A 274 7.04 -9.54 13.49
C GLN A 274 8.33 -10.20 13.98
N LYS A 275 8.23 -11.06 15.00
CA LYS A 275 9.39 -11.63 15.68
C LYS A 275 10.36 -12.35 14.74
N ASP A 276 9.83 -13.07 13.74
CA ASP A 276 10.63 -13.78 12.77
C ASP A 276 11.47 -12.84 11.88
N ILE A 277 10.90 -11.70 11.46
CA ILE A 277 11.61 -10.68 10.69
C ILE A 277 12.70 -10.02 11.54
N ILE A 278 12.36 -9.60 12.77
CA ILE A 278 13.33 -8.99 13.68
C ILE A 278 14.47 -9.97 13.98
N LEU A 279 14.19 -11.27 14.16
CA LEU A 279 15.23 -12.28 14.38
C LEU A 279 16.16 -12.48 13.18
N VAL A 280 15.67 -12.26 11.95
CA VAL A 280 16.53 -12.26 10.76
C VAL A 280 17.42 -11.02 10.74
N TRP A 281 16.87 -9.85 11.09
CA TRP A 281 17.64 -8.60 11.15
C TRP A 281 18.64 -8.57 12.31
N MET A 282 18.32 -9.20 13.44
CA MET A 282 19.22 -9.36 14.59
C MET A 282 20.13 -10.59 14.45
N PHE A 283 20.68 -10.83 13.25
CA PHE A 283 21.56 -11.98 12.99
C PHE A 283 22.80 -12.03 13.91
N TRP A 284 23.17 -10.89 14.49
CA TRP A 284 24.27 -10.71 15.45
C TRP A 284 23.97 -11.23 16.87
N LYS A 285 22.71 -11.46 17.27
CA LYS A 285 22.40 -11.90 18.63
C LYS A 285 22.43 -13.43 18.74
N LYS A 286 23.29 -13.98 19.59
CA LYS A 286 23.34 -15.44 19.89
C LYS A 286 21.96 -15.93 20.31
N ARG A 287 21.55 -17.08 19.74
CA ARG A 287 20.22 -17.64 19.92
C ARG A 287 20.00 -18.07 21.38
N PRO A 288 18.80 -17.89 21.95
CA PRO A 288 18.38 -18.77 23.04
C PRO A 288 18.30 -20.19 22.49
N GLU A 289 19.04 -21.13 23.10
CA GLU A 289 18.95 -22.53 22.73
C GLU A 289 17.52 -23.04 22.88
N PRO A 290 17.03 -23.88 21.95
CA PRO A 290 15.74 -24.53 22.12
C PRO A 290 15.79 -25.46 23.35
N GLU A 291 14.86 -25.26 24.28
CA GLU A 291 14.71 -25.99 25.57
C GLU A 291 14.68 -27.54 25.41
N GLY A 292 14.51 -28.06 24.20
CA GLY A 292 14.50 -29.50 23.90
C GLY A 292 15.85 -30.21 24.02
N LYS A 293 17.00 -29.50 24.08
CA LYS A 293 18.31 -30.16 24.26
C LYS A 293 18.70 -30.43 25.72
N MET A 294 18.12 -29.71 26.69
CA MET A 294 18.43 -29.95 28.11
C MET A 294 17.85 -31.27 28.63
N LEU A 295 16.69 -31.72 28.13
CA LEU A 295 16.08 -32.99 28.56
C LEU A 295 16.80 -34.23 28.02
N SER A 296 17.43 -34.15 26.85
CA SER A 296 18.24 -35.26 26.30
C SER A 296 19.57 -35.44 27.03
N SER A 297 20.18 -34.37 27.55
CA SER A 297 21.41 -34.47 28.36
C SER A 297 21.17 -35.02 29.78
N ARG A 298 19.95 -34.86 30.32
CA ARG A 298 19.60 -35.36 31.66
C ARG A 298 19.16 -36.83 31.66
N SER A 299 18.65 -37.32 30.53
CA SER A 299 18.29 -38.72 30.33
C SER A 299 19.50 -39.64 30.10
N SER A 300 20.65 -39.12 29.65
CA SER A 300 21.86 -39.94 29.40
C SER A 300 22.72 -40.16 30.65
N ASN A 301 22.51 -39.41 31.73
CA ASN A 301 23.26 -39.54 32.97
C ASN A 301 22.57 -40.41 34.05
N SER A 302 21.41 -41.03 33.76
CA SER A 302 20.68 -41.88 34.73
C SER A 302 20.84 -43.39 34.49
N SER A 303 21.69 -43.80 33.55
CA SER A 303 21.93 -45.20 33.23
C SER A 303 23.42 -45.53 33.34
N ALA A 304 23.92 -45.57 34.57
CA ALA A 304 25.14 -46.27 34.93
C ALA A 304 24.81 -47.25 36.09
N PRO A 305 24.71 -48.56 35.82
CA PRO A 305 24.78 -49.58 36.84
C PRO A 305 26.24 -50.00 37.05
N VAL A 306 26.70 -50.00 38.30
CA VAL A 306 27.38 -51.09 39.06
C VAL A 306 27.73 -50.51 40.43
#